data_AF-A0A1M6N7B1-F1
#
_entry.id   AF-A0A1M6N7B1-F1
#
_cell.length_a   1.000
_cell.length_b   1.000
_cell.length_c   1.000
_cell.angle_alpha   90.00
_cell.angle_beta   90.00
_cell.angle_gamma   90.00
#
_symmetry.space_group_name_H-M   'P 1'
#
loop_
_entity.id
_entity.type
_entity.pdbx_description
1 polymer ?
#
loop_
_entity_poly.entity_id
_entity_poly.type
_entity_poly.pdbx_seq_one_letter_code
_entity_poly.pdbx_strand_id
1 'polypeptide(L)'
;MFKSLKLKSLFLFVTVLGSVASFAQENEVSDAELNKFADAYINMQMQNQEAQQEMIAIIQNEGLKVERFSEIDQATMDPNKESDATPAELKMHANATDKMKKMQPALEKKAIEGIESKGLTFERFQELATVIQQDQSLQQRLQDILMKSQGQ
;
A
#
# COMPACT_ATOMS: atom_id res chain seq x y z
N MET A 1 17.31 2.52 -56.15
CA MET A 1 18.42 1.59 -55.89
C MET A 1 17.93 0.51 -54.94
N PHE A 2 17.63 -0.68 -55.47
CA PHE A 2 17.39 -1.88 -54.65
C PHE A 2 18.74 -2.49 -54.28
N LYS A 3 18.98 -2.70 -52.99
CA LYS A 3 19.88 -3.74 -52.51
C LYS A 3 19.26 -4.42 -51.29
N SER A 4 18.68 -5.59 -51.56
CA SER A 4 18.44 -6.64 -50.58
C SER A 4 19.76 -7.12 -49.97
N LEU A 5 19.75 -7.55 -48.70
CA LEU A 5 20.50 -8.73 -48.27
C LEU A 5 19.91 -9.31 -46.98
N LYS A 6 19.96 -10.64 -46.92
CA LYS A 6 19.15 -11.53 -46.10
C LYS A 6 19.74 -11.74 -44.70
N LEU A 7 18.85 -11.86 -43.72
CA LEU A 7 18.80 -12.86 -42.65
C LEU A 7 20.11 -13.61 -42.30
N LYS A 8 20.65 -13.36 -41.11
CA LYS A 8 21.21 -14.42 -40.25
C LYS A 8 20.88 -14.14 -38.79
N SER A 9 20.01 -15.00 -38.25
CA SER A 9 19.90 -15.32 -36.84
C SER A 9 21.31 -15.45 -36.22
N LEU A 10 21.55 -14.73 -35.12
CA LEU A 10 22.65 -15.06 -34.21
C LEU A 10 22.01 -15.44 -32.87
N PHE A 11 21.55 -16.68 -32.80
CA PHE A 11 21.49 -17.43 -31.55
C PHE A 11 22.93 -17.47 -30.99
N LEU A 12 23.24 -16.60 -30.03
CA LEU A 12 24.45 -16.75 -29.24
C LEU A 12 24.09 -17.61 -28.02
N PHE A 13 24.16 -18.93 -28.23
CA PHE A 13 24.14 -19.92 -27.18
C PHE A 13 25.53 -19.91 -26.52
N VAL A 14 25.65 -19.24 -25.37
CA VAL A 14 26.80 -19.42 -24.47
C VAL A 14 26.27 -20.09 -23.22
N THR A 15 26.28 -21.42 -23.26
CA THR A 15 26.26 -22.28 -22.09
C THR A 15 27.56 -22.11 -21.32
N VAL A 16 27.52 -21.34 -20.23
CA VAL A 16 28.42 -21.55 -19.11
C VAL A 16 27.65 -22.39 -18.10
N LEU A 17 28.01 -23.67 -18.06
CA LEU A 17 27.73 -24.58 -16.94
C LEU A 17 28.49 -24.04 -15.72
N GLY A 18 27.81 -23.22 -14.95
CA GLY A 18 28.20 -22.85 -13.60
C GLY A 18 27.00 -23.11 -12.71
N SER A 19 27.01 -24.23 -12.02
CA SER A 19 26.05 -24.59 -10.99
C SER A 19 26.13 -23.57 -9.84
N VAL A 20 25.56 -22.38 -10.04
CA VAL A 20 24.92 -21.70 -8.93
C VAL A 20 23.65 -22.50 -8.72
N ALA A 21 23.71 -23.39 -7.73
CA ALA A 21 22.50 -23.90 -7.13
C ALA A 21 21.61 -22.68 -6.92
N SER A 22 20.49 -22.63 -7.64
CA SER A 22 19.39 -21.79 -7.24
C SER A 22 19.08 -22.27 -5.82
N PHE A 23 19.58 -21.55 -4.83
CA PHE A 23 18.90 -21.47 -3.56
C PHE A 23 17.57 -20.79 -3.89
N ALA A 24 16.65 -21.55 -4.48
CA ALA A 24 15.25 -21.41 -4.20
C ALA A 24 15.17 -21.66 -2.69
N GLN A 25 15.44 -20.61 -1.93
CA GLN A 25 14.99 -20.55 -0.56
C GLN A 25 13.48 -20.67 -0.72
N GLU A 26 12.95 -21.85 -0.41
CA GLU A 26 11.54 -22.06 -0.15
C GLU A 26 11.15 -21.04 0.94
N ASN A 27 10.85 -19.82 0.53
CA ASN A 27 9.96 -18.93 1.26
C ASN A 27 8.56 -19.50 1.08
N GLU A 28 8.36 -20.76 1.46
CA GLU A 28 7.10 -21.45 1.29
C GLU A 28 6.14 -20.85 2.29
N VAL A 29 5.23 -20.00 1.79
CA VAL A 29 4.18 -19.41 2.61
C VAL A 29 3.16 -20.49 2.93
N SER A 30 3.14 -20.91 4.19
CA SER A 30 2.17 -21.90 4.67
C SER A 30 0.74 -21.37 4.62
N ASP A 31 -0.25 -22.26 4.53
CA ASP A 31 -1.66 -21.87 4.64
C ASP A 31 -1.94 -21.14 5.97
N ALA A 32 -1.31 -21.57 7.07
CA ALA A 32 -1.47 -20.92 8.37
C ALA A 32 -0.96 -19.48 8.37
N GLU A 33 0.22 -19.23 7.77
CA GLU A 33 0.74 -17.86 7.61
C GLU A 33 -0.12 -17.03 6.67
N LEU A 34 -0.63 -17.61 5.59
CA LEU A 34 -1.50 -16.92 4.64
C LEU A 34 -2.84 -16.51 5.28
N ASN A 35 -3.39 -17.35 6.17
CA ASN A 35 -4.58 -17.00 6.95
C ASN A 35 -4.31 -15.84 7.93
N LYS A 36 -3.19 -15.88 8.66
CA LYS A 36 -2.81 -14.77 9.55
C LYS A 36 -2.61 -13.47 8.77
N PHE A 37 -2.01 -13.57 7.58
CA PHE A 37 -1.85 -12.43 6.69
C PHE A 37 -3.20 -11.88 6.24
N ALA A 38 -4.15 -12.74 5.85
CA ALA A 38 -5.50 -12.34 5.49
C ALA A 38 -6.22 -11.63 6.65
N ASP A 39 -6.13 -12.16 7.87
CA ASP A 39 -6.72 -11.55 9.06
C ASP A 39 -6.11 -10.18 9.38
N ALA A 40 -4.78 -10.06 9.27
CA ALA A 40 -4.07 -8.79 9.46
C ALA A 40 -4.44 -7.78 8.37
N TYR A 41 -4.58 -8.24 7.12
CA TYR A 41 -4.98 -7.43 5.99
C TYR A 41 -6.41 -6.89 6.15
N ILE A 42 -7.37 -7.73 6.55
CA ILE A 42 -8.75 -7.31 6.83
C ILE A 42 -8.77 -6.30 7.99
N ASN A 43 -8.03 -6.56 9.06
CA ASN A 43 -7.93 -5.63 10.18
C ASN A 43 -7.38 -4.27 9.74
N MET A 44 -6.30 -4.25 8.96
CA MET A 44 -5.71 -3.04 8.40
C MET A 44 -6.71 -2.29 7.51
N GLN A 45 -7.51 -2.99 6.69
CA GLN A 45 -8.54 -2.34 5.89
C GLN A 45 -9.58 -1.61 6.76
N MET A 46 -10.05 -2.25 7.84
CA MET A 46 -11.00 -1.62 8.77
C MET A 46 -10.37 -0.40 9.46
N GLN A 47 -9.13 -0.53 9.95
CA GLN A 47 -8.40 0.57 10.59
C GLN A 47 -8.19 1.74 9.62
N ASN A 48 -7.91 1.47 8.34
CA ASN A 48 -7.79 2.50 7.31
C ASN A 48 -9.11 3.23 7.05
N GLN A 49 -10.25 2.52 7.08
CA GLN A 49 -11.56 3.16 6.96
C GLN A 49 -11.85 4.06 8.17
N GLU A 50 -11.57 3.60 9.38
CA GLU A 50 -11.71 4.41 10.60
C GLU A 50 -10.84 5.67 10.54
N ALA A 51 -9.58 5.55 10.12
CA ALA A 51 -8.68 6.68 9.96
C ALA A 51 -9.19 7.69 8.92
N GLN A 52 -9.78 7.23 7.81
CA GLN A 52 -10.41 8.11 6.82
C GLN A 52 -11.61 8.86 7.42
N GLN A 53 -12.46 8.20 8.22
CA GLN A 53 -13.58 8.86 8.89
C GLN A 53 -13.09 9.92 9.89
N GLU A 54 -12.03 9.62 10.63
CA GLU A 54 -11.45 10.57 11.59
C GLU A 54 -10.84 11.79 10.89
N MET A 55 -10.17 11.59 9.75
CA MET A 55 -9.67 12.68 8.90
C MET A 55 -10.81 13.58 8.41
N ILE A 56 -11.91 12.99 7.91
CA ILE A 56 -13.10 13.74 7.49
C ILE A 56 -13.67 14.56 8.65
N ALA A 57 -13.79 13.95 9.83
CA ALA A 57 -14.30 14.63 11.02
C ALA A 57 -13.41 15.80 11.43
N ILE A 58 -12.09 15.67 11.37
CA ILE A 58 -11.16 16.77 11.67
C ILE A 58 -11.38 17.95 10.74
N ILE A 59 -11.49 17.70 9.44
CA ILE A 59 -11.71 18.76 8.44
C ILE A 59 -13.03 19.49 8.70
N GLN A 60 -14.10 18.72 8.91
CA GLN A 60 -15.43 19.26 9.18
C GLN A 60 -15.49 20.04 10.50
N ASN A 61 -14.78 19.58 11.54
CA ASN A 61 -14.71 20.26 12.83
C ASN A 61 -13.96 21.60 12.78
N GLU A 62 -13.02 21.77 11.83
CA GLU A 62 -12.40 23.08 11.56
C GLU A 62 -13.31 24.00 10.71
N GLY A 63 -14.45 23.49 10.23
CA GLY A 63 -15.41 24.25 9.42
C GLY A 63 -15.15 24.20 7.92
N LEU A 64 -14.29 23.29 7.45
CA LEU A 64 -14.02 23.08 6.03
C LEU A 64 -14.81 21.89 5.47
N LYS A 65 -15.11 21.95 4.17
CA LYS A 65 -15.51 20.77 3.39
C LYS A 65 -14.25 19.99 2.98
N VAL A 66 -14.39 18.69 2.81
CA VAL A 66 -13.27 17.81 2.40
C VAL A 66 -12.72 18.21 1.04
N GLU A 67 -13.60 18.53 0.09
CA GLU A 67 -13.23 18.99 -1.24
C GLU A 67 -12.44 20.29 -1.17
N ARG A 68 -12.90 21.25 -0.36
CA ARG A 68 -12.23 22.54 -0.18
C ARG A 68 -10.87 22.38 0.49
N PHE A 69 -10.78 21.51 1.50
CA PHE A 69 -9.49 21.15 2.11
C PHE A 69 -8.52 20.60 1.06
N SER A 70 -8.99 19.68 0.20
CA SER A 70 -8.15 19.08 -0.86
C SER A 70 -7.69 20.10 -1.91
N GLU A 71 -8.55 21.04 -2.31
CA GLU A 71 -8.18 22.13 -3.22
C GLU A 71 -7.04 23.00 -2.65
N ILE A 72 -7.18 23.40 -1.38
CA ILE A 72 -6.18 24.21 -0.66
C ILE A 72 -4.88 23.42 -0.51
N ASP A 73 -4.97 22.15 -0.17
CA ASP A 73 -3.81 21.27 0.00
C ASP A 73 -3.01 21.14 -1.30
N GLN A 74 -3.70 20.87 -2.42
CA GLN A 74 -3.08 20.81 -3.75
C GLN A 74 -2.41 22.12 -4.16
N ALA A 75 -3.07 23.26 -3.90
CA ALA A 75 -2.50 24.57 -4.22
C ALA A 75 -1.30 24.91 -3.33
N THR A 76 -1.25 24.38 -2.11
CA THR A 76 -0.11 24.55 -1.20
C THR A 76 1.09 23.70 -1.63
N MET A 77 0.86 22.54 -2.24
CA MET A 77 1.93 21.63 -2.71
C MET A 77 2.49 21.98 -4.10
N ASP A 78 1.70 22.64 -4.94
CA ASP A 78 2.13 23.04 -6.29
C ASP A 78 2.57 24.52 -6.32
N PRO A 79 3.88 24.80 -6.47
CA PRO A 79 4.37 26.18 -6.51
C PRO A 79 3.89 26.98 -7.72
N ASN A 80 3.30 26.33 -8.75
CA ASN A 80 2.77 26.98 -9.94
C ASN A 80 1.25 27.19 -9.88
N LYS A 81 0.57 26.70 -8.85
CA LYS A 81 -0.87 26.83 -8.69
C LYS A 81 -1.18 27.99 -7.76
N GLU A 82 -1.83 29.02 -8.29
CA GLU A 82 -2.35 30.09 -7.43
C GLU A 82 -3.51 29.57 -6.58
N SER A 83 -3.48 29.91 -5.29
CA SER A 83 -4.52 29.58 -4.33
C SER A 83 -5.50 30.75 -4.21
N ASP A 84 -6.79 30.47 -4.39
CA ASP A 84 -7.87 31.42 -4.11
C ASP A 84 -8.33 31.38 -2.64
N ALA A 85 -7.62 30.64 -1.79
CA ALA A 85 -7.96 30.44 -0.40
C ALA A 85 -7.89 31.75 0.40
N THR A 86 -8.94 32.03 1.15
CA THR A 86 -8.96 33.17 2.07
C THR A 86 -8.02 32.93 3.27
N PRO A 87 -7.58 33.98 3.98
CA PRO A 87 -6.78 33.81 5.21
C PRO A 87 -7.46 32.95 6.28
N ALA A 88 -8.80 32.97 6.34
CA ALA A 88 -9.56 32.13 7.26
C ALA A 88 -9.49 30.65 6.88
N GLU A 89 -9.67 30.33 5.59
CA GLU A 89 -9.57 28.97 5.08
C GLU A 89 -8.15 28.40 5.24
N LEU A 90 -7.12 29.20 5.00
CA LEU A 90 -5.72 28.80 5.22
C LEU A 90 -5.48 28.46 6.70
N LYS A 91 -6.06 29.22 7.63
CA LYS A 91 -5.95 28.93 9.07
C LYS A 91 -6.66 27.64 9.45
N MET A 92 -7.86 27.40 8.92
CA MET A 92 -8.62 26.16 9.15
C MET A 92 -7.87 24.94 8.58
N HIS A 93 -7.33 25.07 7.37
CA HIS A 93 -6.53 24.02 6.72
C HIS A 93 -5.26 23.70 7.53
N ALA A 94 -4.53 24.73 7.99
CA ALA A 94 -3.36 24.54 8.83
C ALA A 94 -3.69 23.81 10.15
N ASN A 95 -4.77 24.21 10.83
CA ASN A 95 -5.22 23.55 12.05
C ASN A 95 -5.60 22.08 11.82
N ALA A 96 -6.36 21.80 10.76
CA ALA A 96 -6.75 20.44 10.41
C ALA A 96 -5.52 19.58 10.11
N THR A 97 -4.58 20.11 9.33
CA THR A 97 -3.30 19.46 9.01
C THR A 97 -2.50 19.15 10.28
N ASP A 98 -2.40 20.10 11.21
CA ASP A 98 -1.67 19.90 12.46
C ASP A 98 -2.34 18.87 13.38
N LYS A 99 -3.67 18.79 13.40
CA LYS A 99 -4.40 17.74 14.10
C LYS A 99 -4.14 16.36 13.50
N MET A 100 -4.17 16.24 12.17
CA MET A 100 -3.86 14.99 11.48
C MET A 100 -2.42 14.53 11.75
N LYS A 101 -1.44 15.44 11.70
CA LYS A 101 -0.04 15.14 12.04
C LYS A 101 0.12 14.59 13.46
N LYS A 102 -0.63 15.14 14.42
CA LYS A 102 -0.59 14.67 15.82
C LYS A 102 -1.13 13.25 16.00
N MET A 103 -2.00 12.79 15.11
CA MET A 103 -2.54 11.44 15.16
C MET A 103 -1.64 10.39 14.50
N GLN A 104 -0.77 10.81 13.58
CA GLN A 104 0.07 9.91 12.78
C GLN A 104 0.78 8.83 13.62
N PRO A 105 1.45 9.16 14.75
CA PRO A 105 2.11 8.15 15.57
C PRO A 105 1.13 7.14 16.21
N ALA A 106 -0.07 7.57 16.57
CA ALA A 106 -1.09 6.69 17.14
C ALA A 106 -1.65 5.73 16.08
N LEU A 107 -1.82 6.19 14.84
CA LEU A 107 -2.23 5.35 13.71
C LEU A 107 -1.16 4.33 13.35
N GLU A 108 0.11 4.73 13.29
CA GLU A 108 1.25 3.83 13.07
C GLU A 108 1.31 2.73 14.12
N LYS A 109 1.22 3.12 15.40
CA LYS A 109 1.18 2.16 16.51
C LYS A 109 0.01 1.19 16.37
N LYS A 110 -1.19 1.69 16.09
CA LYS A 110 -2.41 0.88 15.93
C LYS A 110 -2.29 -0.11 14.76
N ALA A 111 -1.63 0.26 13.68
CA ALA A 111 -1.36 -0.62 12.55
C ALA A 111 -0.40 -1.77 12.93
N ILE A 112 0.69 -1.46 13.64
CA ILE A 112 1.65 -2.46 14.14
C ILE A 112 0.96 -3.42 15.11
N GLU A 113 0.26 -2.90 16.11
CA GLU A 113 -0.48 -3.72 17.08
C GLU A 113 -1.57 -4.58 16.41
N GLY A 114 -2.23 -4.04 15.37
CA GLY A 114 -3.20 -4.76 14.57
C GLY A 114 -2.61 -6.02 13.92
N ILE A 115 -1.42 -5.89 13.32
CA ILE A 115 -0.69 -7.01 12.71
C ILE A 115 -0.20 -8.00 13.78
N GLU A 116 0.44 -7.50 14.84
CA GLU A 116 0.99 -8.32 15.93
C GLU A 116 -0.08 -9.13 16.65
N SER A 117 -1.28 -8.56 16.83
CA SER A 117 -2.42 -9.26 17.41
C SER A 117 -2.89 -10.49 16.61
N LYS A 118 -2.52 -10.58 15.32
CA LYS A 118 -2.80 -11.74 14.44
C LYS A 118 -1.66 -12.75 14.41
N GLY A 119 -0.62 -12.55 15.22
CA GLY A 119 0.49 -13.49 15.35
C GLY A 119 1.48 -13.42 14.19
N LEU A 120 1.64 -12.22 13.60
CA LEU A 120 2.68 -11.86 12.64
C LEU A 120 3.48 -10.68 13.20
N THR A 121 4.79 -10.62 12.94
CA THR A 121 5.52 -9.36 13.13
C THR A 121 5.25 -8.42 11.95
N PHE A 122 5.51 -7.12 12.14
CA PHE A 122 5.38 -6.14 11.07
C PHE A 122 6.28 -6.48 9.86
N GLU A 123 7.52 -6.88 10.11
CA GLU A 123 8.48 -7.25 9.07
C GLU A 123 8.00 -8.48 8.28
N ARG A 124 7.49 -9.51 8.97
CA ARG A 124 6.97 -10.71 8.30
C ARG A 124 5.74 -10.38 7.47
N PHE A 125 4.87 -9.49 7.95
CA PHE A 125 3.73 -9.02 7.17
C PHE A 125 4.18 -8.32 5.87
N GLN A 126 5.19 -7.44 5.92
CA GLN A 126 5.73 -6.78 4.73
C GLN A 126 6.39 -7.76 3.75
N GLU A 127 7.14 -8.73 4.27
CA GLU A 127 7.73 -9.79 3.47
C GLU A 127 6.66 -10.63 2.76
N LEU A 128 5.63 -11.07 3.50
CA LEU A 128 4.51 -11.82 2.95
C LEU A 128 3.78 -11.02 1.87
N ALA A 129 3.55 -9.71 2.08
CA ALA A 129 2.93 -8.86 1.06
C ALA A 129 3.75 -8.85 -0.25
N THR A 130 5.08 -8.79 -0.15
CA THR A 130 5.99 -8.81 -1.30
C THR A 130 5.95 -10.15 -2.02
N VAL A 131 6.05 -11.25 -1.27
CA VAL A 131 6.04 -12.61 -1.82
C VAL A 131 4.70 -12.91 -2.48
N ILE A 132 3.58 -12.59 -1.83
CA ILE A 132 2.23 -12.78 -2.37
C ILE A 132 2.04 -11.93 -3.64
N GLN A 133 2.52 -10.68 -3.68
CA GLN A 133 2.40 -9.84 -4.87
C GLN A 133 3.13 -10.42 -6.10
N GLN A 134 4.16 -11.23 -5.90
CA GLN A 134 4.97 -11.83 -6.97
C GLN A 134 4.52 -13.24 -7.37
N ASP A 135 3.71 -13.91 -6.55
CA ASP A 135 3.29 -15.29 -6.76
C ASP A 135 1.77 -15.40 -7.04
N GLN A 136 1.43 -15.79 -8.26
CA GLN A 136 0.03 -15.91 -8.70
C GLN A 136 -0.74 -17.01 -7.93
N SER A 137 -0.08 -18.10 -7.52
CA SER A 137 -0.71 -19.17 -6.76
C SER A 137 -1.07 -18.69 -5.35
N LEU A 138 -0.17 -17.94 -4.71
CA LEU A 138 -0.45 -17.33 -3.41
C LEU A 138 -1.56 -16.27 -3.49
N GLN A 139 -1.61 -15.48 -4.57
CA GLN A 139 -2.72 -14.54 -4.79
C GLN A 139 -4.07 -15.24 -4.87
N GLN A 140 -4.14 -16.34 -5.64
CA GLN A 140 -5.38 -17.12 -5.75
C GLN A 140 -5.79 -17.70 -4.41
N ARG A 141 -4.85 -18.30 -3.67
CA ARG A 141 -5.12 -18.84 -2.32
C ARG A 141 -5.58 -17.77 -1.35
N LEU A 142 -4.95 -16.59 -1.37
CA LEU A 142 -5.36 -15.46 -0.54
C LEU A 142 -6.78 -14.99 -0.90
N GLN A 143 -7.09 -14.89 -2.20
CA GLN A 143 -8.42 -14.53 -2.66
C GLN A 143 -9.47 -15.53 -2.15
N ASP A 144 -9.19 -16.83 -2.23
CA ASP A 144 -10.10 -17.87 -1.73
C ASP A 144 -10.33 -17.76 -0.22
N ILE A 145 -9.30 -17.42 0.56
CA ILE A 145 -9.41 -17.16 2.01
C ILE A 145 -10.32 -15.94 2.26
N LEU A 146 -10.06 -14.83 1.56
CA LEU A 146 -10.81 -13.58 1.70
C LEU A 146 -12.29 -13.73 1.28
N MET A 147 -12.58 -14.55 0.28
CA MET A 147 -13.96 -14.84 -0.12
C MET A 147 -14.70 -15.65 0.94
N LYS A 148 -14.03 -16.62 1.56
CA LYS A 148 -14.62 -17.44 2.64
C LYS A 148 -14.90 -16.62 3.89
N SER A 149 -14.04 -15.66 4.23
CA SER A 149 -14.20 -14.82 5.41
C SER A 149 -15.30 -13.75 5.26
N GLN A 150 -15.63 -13.33 4.04
CA GLN A 150 -16.72 -12.38 3.76
C GLN A 150 -18.12 -13.05 3.68
N GLY A 151 -18.18 -14.38 3.58
CA GLY A 151 -19.42 -15.14 3.51
C GLY A 151 -19.94 -15.68 4.85
N GLN A 152 -19.29 -15.33 5.96
CA GLN A 152 -19.69 -15.66 7.34
C GLN A 152 -20.18 -14.41 8.07
#